data_AF-A0A0G1KTT4-F1
#
_entry.id   AF-A0A0G1KTT4-F1
#
_cell.length_a   1.000
_cell.length_b   1.000
_cell.length_c   1.000
_cell.angle_alpha   90.00
_cell.angle_beta   90.00
_cell.angle_gamma   90.00
#
_symmetry.space_group_name_H-M   'P 1'
#
loop_
_entity.id
_entity.type
_entity.pdbx_description
1 polymer ?
#
loop_
_entity_poly.entity_id
_entity_poly.type
_entity_poly.pdbx_seq_one_letter_code
_entity_poly.pdbx_strand_id
1 'polypeptide(L)'
;MKLKKRGLIILLFGLFTFLLLFLGVKSQFEAPKESAQDVQFMVGKDRTLQAIVGDLKYYDFIKNESAFKFALRFTKDNTPGNEDSIRIGSNTLDRLAVYKIAQSMNAWQLAKALLNNGEFQDCSHGCPPGSFYPALLPGGELKPSEYEWVESYEDCVKAKGQLSSEQYSQRTGNPRKCVTPDGREFTQGEEGWKKAVGG
;
A
#
# COMPACT_ATOMS: atom_id res chain seq x y z
N MET A 1 -59.95 10.54 -9.82
CA MET A 1 -58.53 10.86 -10.18
C MET A 1 -57.55 11.08 -9.02
N LYS A 2 -57.99 11.24 -7.75
CA LYS A 2 -57.09 11.57 -6.61
C LYS A 2 -56.29 10.39 -6.01
N LEU A 3 -56.79 9.15 -6.08
CA LEU A 3 -56.07 7.97 -5.54
C LEU A 3 -54.80 7.61 -6.32
N LYS A 4 -54.80 7.74 -7.65
CA LYS A 4 -53.61 7.45 -8.48
C LYS A 4 -52.39 8.34 -8.16
N LYS A 5 -52.62 9.61 -7.78
CA LYS A 5 -51.54 10.54 -7.42
C LYS A 5 -50.87 10.19 -6.08
N ARG A 6 -51.62 9.68 -5.09
CA ARG A 6 -51.07 9.29 -3.79
C ARG A 6 -50.23 8.01 -3.87
N GLY A 7 -50.67 7.01 -4.65
CA GLY A 7 -49.88 5.81 -4.92
C GLY A 7 -48.56 6.11 -5.65
N LEU A 8 -48.58 7.05 -6.60
CA LEU A 8 -47.37 7.47 -7.33
C LEU A 8 -46.35 8.15 -6.41
N ILE A 9 -46.79 8.98 -5.46
CA ILE A 9 -45.88 9.67 -4.51
C ILE A 9 -45.22 8.67 -3.55
N ILE A 10 -45.98 7.70 -3.02
CA ILE A 10 -45.43 6.67 -2.14
C ILE A 10 -44.42 5.79 -2.88
N LEU A 11 -44.71 5.45 -4.14
CA LEU A 11 -43.83 4.64 -4.97
C LEU A 11 -42.54 5.39 -5.32
N LEU A 12 -42.62 6.69 -5.65
CA LEU A 12 -41.45 7.54 -5.87
C LEU A 12 -40.60 7.71 -4.60
N PHE A 13 -41.22 7.87 -3.43
CA PHE A 13 -40.49 7.95 -2.16
C PHE A 13 -39.78 6.65 -1.82
N GLY A 14 -40.44 5.50 -2.02
CA GLY A 14 -39.83 4.19 -1.82
C GLY A 14 -38.68 3.91 -2.79
N LEU A 15 -38.81 4.34 -4.05
CA LEU A 15 -37.74 4.21 -5.04
C LEU A 15 -36.54 5.11 -4.70
N PHE A 16 -36.80 6.32 -4.20
CA PHE A 16 -35.76 7.26 -3.80
C PHE A 16 -34.99 6.80 -2.56
N THR A 17 -35.66 6.30 -1.52
CA THR A 17 -34.98 5.74 -0.35
C THR A 17 -34.20 4.47 -0.68
N PHE A 18 -34.76 3.60 -1.53
CA PHE A 18 -34.05 2.44 -2.04
C PHE A 18 -32.79 2.82 -2.84
N LEU A 19 -32.89 3.83 -3.71
CA LEU A 19 -31.76 4.35 -4.48
C LEU A 19 -30.65 4.89 -3.55
N LEU A 20 -31.01 5.69 -2.54
CA LEU A 20 -30.06 6.23 -1.57
C LEU A 20 -29.35 5.13 -0.77
N LEU A 21 -30.08 4.09 -0.35
CA LEU A 21 -29.49 2.93 0.30
C LEU A 21 -28.53 2.18 -0.64
N PHE A 22 -28.92 1.97 -1.89
CA PHE A 22 -28.07 1.32 -2.89
C PHE A 22 -26.79 2.11 -3.18
N LEU A 23 -26.89 3.43 -3.29
CA LEU A 23 -25.72 4.30 -3.48
C LEU A 23 -24.81 4.28 -2.25
N GLY A 24 -25.38 4.29 -1.04
CA GLY A 24 -24.64 4.20 0.21
C GLY A 24 -23.90 2.88 0.38
N VAL A 25 -24.46 1.75 -0.08
CA VAL A 25 -23.76 0.46 -0.08
C VAL A 25 -22.67 0.43 -1.14
N LYS A 26 -22.93 0.94 -2.35
CA LYS A 26 -21.95 0.95 -3.44
C LYS A 26 -20.70 1.76 -3.08
N SER A 27 -20.87 2.91 -2.44
CA SER A 27 -19.75 3.79 -2.06
C SER A 27 -18.78 3.15 -1.06
N GLN A 28 -19.21 2.15 -0.28
CA GLN A 28 -18.35 1.42 0.67
C GLN A 28 -17.30 0.54 -0.02
N PHE A 29 -17.55 0.12 -1.27
CA PHE A 29 -16.63 -0.70 -2.06
C PHE A 29 -15.72 0.12 -2.97
N GLU A 30 -15.97 1.43 -3.12
CA GLU A 30 -15.17 2.30 -3.97
C GLU A 30 -13.77 2.56 -3.42
N ALA A 31 -12.86 2.94 -4.32
CA ALA A 31 -11.53 3.38 -3.94
C ALA A 31 -11.60 4.62 -3.03
N PRO A 32 -10.76 4.71 -2.00
CA PRO A 32 -10.59 5.92 -1.19
C PRO A 32 -10.11 7.14 -1.97
N LYS A 33 -9.21 6.95 -2.95
CA LYS A 33 -8.63 8.03 -3.78
C LYS A 33 -8.86 7.75 -5.27
N GLU A 34 -8.95 8.80 -6.09
CA GLU A 34 -9.04 8.63 -7.55
C GLU A 34 -7.69 8.22 -8.16
N SER A 35 -6.59 8.74 -7.61
CA SER A 35 -5.23 8.39 -7.98
C SER A 35 -4.38 8.24 -6.73
N ALA A 36 -3.48 7.25 -6.76
CA ALA A 36 -2.49 6.99 -5.73
C ALA A 36 -1.36 6.18 -6.34
N GLN A 37 -0.16 6.32 -5.80
CA GLN A 37 0.96 5.47 -6.18
C GLN A 37 0.82 4.07 -5.56
N ASP A 38 1.48 3.09 -6.18
CA ASP A 38 1.64 1.77 -5.61
C ASP A 38 2.56 1.80 -4.39
N VAL A 39 2.20 1.02 -3.38
CA VAL A 39 3.04 0.71 -2.23
C VAL A 39 3.12 -0.80 -2.07
N GLN A 40 4.19 -1.25 -1.42
CA GLN A 40 4.33 -2.63 -0.98
C GLN A 40 3.66 -2.79 0.38
N PHE A 41 2.77 -3.76 0.50
CA PHE A 41 2.13 -4.16 1.74
C PHE A 41 2.60 -5.56 2.13
N MET A 42 3.23 -5.66 3.29
CA MET A 42 3.77 -6.90 3.81
C MET A 42 2.82 -7.54 4.82
N VAL A 43 2.49 -8.81 4.61
CA VAL A 43 1.76 -9.63 5.57
C VAL A 43 2.75 -10.56 6.27
N GLY A 44 3.12 -10.21 7.51
CA GLY A 44 4.01 -11.02 8.34
C GLY A 44 3.42 -12.35 8.83
N LYS A 45 4.28 -13.22 9.36
CA LYS A 45 3.96 -14.59 9.81
C LYS A 45 2.84 -14.69 10.85
N ASP A 46 2.76 -13.74 11.78
CA ASP A 46 1.82 -13.83 12.91
C ASP A 46 0.60 -12.90 12.74
N ARG A 47 0.39 -12.38 11.52
CA ARG A 47 -0.69 -11.45 11.24
C ARG A 47 -2.03 -12.18 11.18
N THR A 48 -3.05 -11.55 11.76
CA THR A 48 -4.44 -11.99 11.67
C THR A 48 -5.18 -11.24 10.58
N LEU A 49 -6.28 -11.80 10.06
CA LEU A 49 -7.15 -11.09 9.12
C LEU A 49 -7.63 -9.75 9.69
N GLN A 50 -7.96 -9.71 10.98
CA GLN A 50 -8.42 -8.48 11.62
C GLN A 50 -7.34 -7.39 11.65
N ALA A 51 -6.08 -7.75 11.96
CA ALA A 51 -4.97 -6.80 11.93
C ALA A 51 -4.71 -6.27 10.51
N ILE A 52 -4.77 -7.14 9.51
CA ILE A 52 -4.63 -6.74 8.10
C ILE A 52 -5.72 -5.76 7.68
N VAL A 53 -6.99 -6.09 7.94
CA VAL A 53 -8.11 -5.23 7.59
C VAL A 53 -8.07 -3.91 8.37
N GLY A 54 -7.67 -3.95 9.65
CA GLY A 54 -7.50 -2.77 10.49
C GLY A 54 -6.41 -1.82 9.95
N ASP A 55 -5.24 -2.35 9.59
CA ASP A 55 -4.17 -1.55 8.98
C ASP A 55 -4.63 -0.92 7.66
N LEU A 56 -5.25 -1.71 6.77
CA LEU A 56 -5.78 -1.20 5.50
C LEU A 56 -6.84 -0.11 5.72
N LYS A 57 -7.61 -0.17 6.80
CA LYS A 57 -8.56 0.88 7.16
C LYS A 57 -7.86 2.10 7.74
N TYR A 58 -6.88 1.92 8.60
CA TYR A 58 -6.12 2.98 9.26
C TYR A 58 -5.32 3.84 8.27
N TYR A 59 -4.80 3.21 7.21
CA TYR A 59 -4.05 3.88 6.13
C TYR A 59 -4.92 4.20 4.90
N ASP A 60 -6.25 4.21 5.02
CA ASP A 60 -7.18 4.58 3.95
C ASP A 60 -6.96 3.82 2.62
N PHE A 61 -6.70 2.51 2.68
CA PHE A 61 -6.82 1.62 1.51
C PHE A 61 -8.24 1.10 1.33
N ILE A 62 -9.05 1.13 2.39
CA ILE A 62 -10.46 0.73 2.35
C ILE A 62 -11.35 1.75 3.06
N LYS A 63 -12.56 1.96 2.51
CA LYS A 63 -13.57 2.83 3.14
C LYS A 63 -14.27 2.14 4.30
N ASN A 64 -14.52 0.83 4.21
CA ASN A 64 -15.30 0.07 5.19
C ASN A 64 -14.76 -1.35 5.35
N GLU A 65 -14.49 -1.76 6.60
CA GLU A 65 -13.94 -3.09 6.90
C GLU A 65 -14.87 -4.24 6.54
N SER A 66 -16.17 -4.10 6.79
CA SER A 66 -17.17 -5.14 6.52
C SER A 66 -17.35 -5.36 5.02
N ALA A 67 -17.41 -4.27 4.25
CA ALA A 67 -17.46 -4.33 2.79
C ALA A 67 -16.19 -4.99 2.22
N PHE A 68 -15.02 -4.67 2.77
CA PHE A 68 -13.78 -5.29 2.32
C PHE A 68 -13.67 -6.78 2.68
N LYS A 69 -14.06 -7.17 3.90
CA LYS A 69 -14.15 -8.60 4.30
C LYS A 69 -15.12 -9.36 3.39
N PHE A 70 -16.22 -8.72 2.99
CA PHE A 70 -17.13 -9.28 1.99
C PHE A 70 -16.43 -9.44 0.63
N ALA A 71 -15.72 -8.42 0.14
CA ALA A 71 -14.97 -8.51 -1.10
C ALA A 71 -13.92 -9.64 -1.07
N LEU A 72 -13.16 -9.80 0.02
CA LEU A 72 -12.20 -10.88 0.20
C LEU A 72 -12.84 -12.28 0.15
N ARG A 73 -14.06 -12.43 0.68
CA ARG A 73 -14.76 -13.72 0.68
C ARG A 73 -15.31 -14.11 -0.68
N PHE A 74 -15.69 -13.14 -1.51
CA PHE A 74 -16.39 -13.37 -2.78
C PHE A 74 -15.55 -13.07 -4.02
N THR A 75 -14.33 -12.57 -3.86
CA THR A 75 -13.36 -12.50 -4.95
C THR A 75 -12.77 -13.87 -5.21
N LYS A 76 -12.58 -14.23 -6.47
CA LYS A 76 -11.98 -15.52 -6.83
C LYS A 76 -10.52 -15.58 -6.38
N ASP A 77 -10.22 -16.58 -5.57
CA ASP A 77 -8.86 -17.02 -5.25
C ASP A 77 -8.41 -18.06 -6.29
N ASN A 78 -7.30 -17.79 -6.98
CA ASN A 78 -6.69 -18.70 -7.95
C ASN A 78 -5.37 -19.29 -7.44
N THR A 79 -4.93 -18.91 -6.25
CA THR A 79 -3.70 -19.33 -5.60
C THR A 79 -4.03 -19.80 -4.18
N PRO A 80 -4.77 -20.92 -4.04
CA PRO A 80 -5.08 -21.46 -2.73
C PRO A 80 -3.78 -21.75 -1.98
N GLY A 81 -3.62 -21.05 -0.86
CA GLY A 81 -2.43 -21.07 -0.01
C GLY A 81 -2.28 -22.37 0.76
N ASN A 82 -1.26 -22.40 1.63
CA ASN A 82 -0.92 -23.57 2.44
C ASN A 82 -1.60 -23.52 3.82
N GLU A 83 -1.23 -24.45 4.71
CA GLU A 83 -1.79 -24.54 6.07
C GLU A 83 -1.52 -23.30 6.93
N ASP A 84 -0.48 -22.53 6.61
CA ASP A 84 -0.09 -21.31 7.32
C ASP A 84 -0.76 -20.04 6.79
N SER A 85 -1.48 -20.14 5.66
CA SER A 85 -2.24 -19.04 5.06
C SER A 85 -3.49 -18.71 5.88
N ILE A 86 -3.91 -17.44 5.83
CA ILE A 86 -5.10 -16.94 6.52
C ILE A 86 -6.34 -17.36 5.74
N ARG A 87 -7.18 -18.22 6.33
CA ARG A 87 -8.45 -18.64 5.72
C ARG A 87 -9.53 -17.57 5.80
N ILE A 88 -10.22 -17.34 4.68
CA ILE A 88 -11.30 -16.39 4.50
C ILE A 88 -12.45 -17.09 3.77
N GLY A 89 -13.25 -17.88 4.50
CA GLY A 89 -14.24 -18.76 3.87
C GLY A 89 -13.53 -19.87 3.08
N SER A 90 -13.75 -19.92 1.76
CA SER A 90 -13.05 -20.84 0.83
C SER A 90 -11.74 -20.27 0.28
N ASN A 91 -11.45 -18.99 0.53
CA ASN A 91 -10.26 -18.31 0.03
C ASN A 91 -9.16 -18.29 1.07
N THR A 92 -7.96 -17.95 0.62
CA THR A 92 -6.75 -17.87 1.43
C THR A 92 -5.97 -16.61 1.11
N LEU A 93 -5.33 -16.05 2.13
CA LEU A 93 -4.39 -14.95 2.00
C LEU A 93 -3.05 -15.43 2.57
N ASP A 94 -2.00 -15.34 1.79
CA ASP A 94 -0.69 -15.83 2.18
C ASP A 94 -0.02 -14.95 3.24
N ARG A 95 0.65 -15.63 4.16
CA ARG A 95 1.55 -14.99 5.12
C ARG A 95 2.97 -15.01 4.58
N LEU A 96 3.83 -14.16 5.15
CA LEU A 96 5.19 -13.93 4.64
C LEU A 96 5.17 -13.55 3.15
N ALA A 97 4.23 -12.70 2.78
CA ALA A 97 4.03 -12.26 1.41
C ALA A 97 3.99 -10.74 1.32
N VAL A 98 4.50 -10.22 0.21
CA VAL A 98 4.43 -8.81 -0.16
C VAL A 98 3.45 -8.64 -1.31
N TYR A 99 2.63 -7.61 -1.22
CA TYR A 99 1.61 -7.27 -2.20
C TYR A 99 1.82 -5.85 -2.69
N LYS A 100 1.68 -5.63 -4.00
CA LYS A 100 1.61 -4.27 -4.57
C LYS A 100 0.16 -3.81 -4.55
N ILE A 101 -0.11 -2.74 -3.81
CA ILE A 101 -1.46 -2.19 -3.62
C ILE A 101 -1.45 -0.67 -3.72
N ALA A 102 -2.59 -0.06 -4.02
CA ALA A 102 -2.75 1.38 -4.07
C ALA A 102 -4.10 1.81 -3.49
N GLN A 103 -4.17 3.03 -2.95
CA GLN A 103 -5.42 3.62 -2.43
C GLN A 103 -6.42 3.99 -3.55
N SER A 104 -6.00 3.89 -4.82
CA SER A 104 -6.86 3.98 -6.00
C SER A 104 -7.53 2.67 -6.36
N MET A 105 -7.18 1.56 -5.68
CA MET A 105 -7.88 0.29 -5.83
C MET A 105 -9.19 0.31 -5.04
N ASN A 106 -10.27 -0.08 -5.71
CA ASN A 106 -11.53 -0.37 -5.03
C ASN A 106 -11.41 -1.68 -4.23
N ALA A 107 -12.39 -1.95 -3.36
CA ALA A 107 -12.36 -3.11 -2.46
C ALA A 107 -12.18 -4.46 -3.19
N TRP A 108 -12.75 -4.60 -4.39
CA TRP A 108 -12.64 -5.82 -5.20
C TRP A 108 -11.28 -5.96 -5.86
N GLN A 109 -10.71 -4.86 -6.35
CA GLN A 109 -9.36 -4.84 -6.92
C GLN A 109 -8.31 -5.14 -5.85
N LEU A 110 -8.45 -4.52 -4.68
CA LEU A 110 -7.56 -4.76 -3.54
C LEU A 110 -7.69 -6.21 -3.05
N ALA A 111 -8.91 -6.74 -2.92
CA ALA A 111 -9.12 -8.15 -2.57
C ALA A 111 -8.48 -9.09 -3.59
N LYS A 112 -8.63 -8.80 -4.89
CA LYS A 112 -8.00 -9.58 -5.96
C LYS A 112 -6.48 -9.57 -5.84
N ALA A 113 -5.87 -8.42 -5.56
CA ALA A 113 -4.43 -8.31 -5.36
C ALA A 113 -3.95 -9.14 -4.16
N LEU A 114 -4.62 -9.01 -3.00
CA LEU A 114 -4.24 -9.75 -1.79
C LEU A 114 -4.43 -11.27 -1.89
N LEU A 115 -5.40 -11.73 -2.68
CA LEU A 115 -5.67 -13.16 -2.83
C LEU A 115 -4.82 -13.84 -3.90
N ASN A 116 -4.25 -13.10 -4.86
CA ASN A 116 -3.65 -13.72 -6.06
C ASN A 116 -2.23 -13.24 -6.40
N ASN A 117 -1.76 -12.13 -5.82
CA ASN A 117 -0.51 -11.48 -6.24
C ASN A 117 0.50 -11.35 -5.08
N GLY A 118 0.48 -12.30 -4.15
CA GLY A 118 1.45 -12.36 -3.07
C GLY A 118 2.80 -12.85 -3.59
N GLU A 119 3.85 -12.08 -3.34
CA GLU A 119 5.23 -12.50 -3.59
C GLU A 119 5.84 -12.97 -2.25
N PHE A 120 6.24 -14.23 -2.16
CA PHE A 120 6.84 -14.78 -0.93
C PHE A 120 8.11 -14.02 -0.56
N GLN A 121 8.20 -13.62 0.70
CA GLN A 121 9.35 -12.95 1.28
C GLN A 121 10.07 -13.89 2.24
N ASP A 122 11.29 -14.29 1.90
CA ASP A 122 12.16 -14.97 2.85
C ASP A 122 12.57 -13.98 3.95
N CYS A 123 12.24 -14.34 5.18
CA CYS A 123 12.58 -13.60 6.39
C CYS A 123 13.60 -14.35 7.27
N SER A 124 14.34 -15.30 6.71
CA SER A 124 15.44 -16.01 7.39
C SER A 124 16.45 -15.07 8.05
N HIS A 125 16.65 -13.87 7.49
CA HIS A 125 17.54 -12.83 8.00
C HIS A 125 16.79 -11.63 8.63
N GLY A 126 15.53 -11.84 9.01
CA GLY A 126 14.62 -10.80 9.49
C GLY A 126 13.78 -10.20 8.36
N CYS A 127 12.52 -9.87 8.67
CA CYS A 127 11.66 -9.13 7.75
C CYS A 127 11.96 -7.62 7.84
N PRO A 128 11.77 -6.85 6.76
CA PRO A 128 11.75 -5.39 6.83
C PRO A 128 10.76 -4.91 7.91
N PRO A 129 11.10 -3.87 8.69
CA PRO A 129 10.21 -3.37 9.73
C PRO A 129 8.99 -2.67 9.13
N GLY A 130 7.82 -2.96 9.67
CA GLY A 130 6.54 -2.33 9.29
C GLY A 130 5.75 -3.10 8.24
N SER A 131 4.49 -2.68 8.03
CA SER A 131 3.58 -3.32 7.07
C SER A 131 3.61 -2.68 5.68
N PHE A 132 4.15 -1.46 5.53
CA PHE A 132 4.08 -0.69 4.29
C PHE A 132 5.45 -0.14 3.89
N TYR A 133 5.76 -0.23 2.60
CA TYR A 133 6.94 0.38 2.00
C TYR A 133 6.59 1.11 0.68
N PRO A 134 6.86 2.43 0.58
CA PRO A 134 7.35 3.32 1.63
C PRO A 134 6.41 3.39 2.84
N ALA A 135 6.95 3.80 3.99
CA ALA A 135 6.15 3.95 5.21
C ALA A 135 5.05 5.01 5.02
N LEU A 136 3.92 4.83 5.71
CA LEU A 136 2.75 5.69 5.60
C LEU A 136 2.41 6.36 6.94
N LEU A 137 1.86 7.57 6.87
CA LEU A 137 1.16 8.25 7.97
C LEU A 137 -0.28 7.74 8.07
N PRO A 138 -0.93 7.86 9.24
CA PRO A 138 -2.38 7.64 9.35
C PRO A 138 -3.13 8.41 8.24
N GLY A 139 -4.09 7.77 7.57
CA GLY A 139 -4.74 8.31 6.35
C GLY A 139 -4.00 8.01 5.04
N GLY A 140 -2.85 7.32 5.12
CA GLY A 140 -2.14 6.75 3.97
C GLY A 140 -1.36 7.76 3.13
N GLU A 141 -1.04 8.93 3.68
CA GLU A 141 -0.01 9.79 3.10
C GLU A 141 1.37 9.16 3.27
N LEU A 142 2.28 9.40 2.33
CA LEU A 142 3.65 8.92 2.48
C LEU A 142 4.28 9.60 3.69
N LYS A 143 4.91 8.79 4.54
CA LYS A 143 5.76 9.32 5.59
C LYS A 143 6.98 9.96 4.92
N PRO A 144 7.27 11.24 5.19
CA PRO A 144 8.49 11.86 4.72
C PRO A 144 9.73 11.06 5.11
N SER A 145 10.71 10.99 4.22
CA SER A 145 12.02 10.41 4.55
C SER A 145 12.67 11.25 5.65
N GLU A 146 13.32 10.61 6.62
CA GLU A 146 14.16 11.31 7.60
C GLU A 146 15.29 12.11 6.91
N TYR A 147 15.61 11.74 5.67
CA TYR A 147 16.62 12.38 4.85
C TYR A 147 16.02 13.38 3.86
N GLU A 148 14.74 13.76 3.93
CA GLU A 148 14.11 14.66 2.94
C GLU A 148 14.89 15.97 2.74
N TRP A 149 15.51 16.51 3.81
CA TRP A 149 16.37 17.69 3.79
C TRP A 149 17.71 17.51 3.05
N VAL A 150 18.08 16.28 2.69
CA VAL A 150 19.32 15.97 2.00
C VAL A 150 19.15 16.24 0.50
N GLU A 151 19.72 17.35 0.05
CA GLU A 151 19.65 17.81 -1.35
C GLU A 151 21.00 17.77 -2.08
N SER A 152 22.10 17.61 -1.33
CA SER A 152 23.47 17.66 -1.85
C SER A 152 24.36 16.53 -1.31
N TYR A 153 25.54 16.37 -1.93
CA TYR A 153 26.59 15.47 -1.43
C TYR A 153 27.01 15.84 0.00
N GLU A 154 27.17 17.14 0.27
CA GLU A 154 27.56 17.66 1.58
C GLU A 154 26.50 17.34 2.64
N ASP A 155 25.22 17.45 2.30
CA ASP A 155 24.14 17.09 3.20
C ASP A 155 24.09 15.58 3.44
N CYS A 156 24.36 14.76 2.42
CA CYS A 156 24.45 13.31 2.58
C CYS A 156 25.59 12.93 3.54
N VAL A 157 26.73 13.60 3.45
CA VAL A 157 27.85 13.42 4.39
C VAL A 157 27.43 13.80 5.81
N LYS A 158 26.73 14.93 6.00
CA LYS A 158 26.19 15.35 7.31
C LYS A 158 25.17 14.35 7.87
N ALA A 159 24.36 13.78 6.98
CA ALA A 159 23.40 12.72 7.28
C ALA A 159 24.05 11.36 7.57
N LYS A 160 25.39 11.28 7.54
CA LYS A 160 26.18 10.05 7.73
C LYS A 160 25.85 8.97 6.70
N GLY A 161 25.59 9.39 5.46
CA GLY A 161 25.44 8.48 4.33
C GLY A 161 26.72 7.69 4.07
N GLN A 162 26.58 6.57 3.37
CA GLN A 162 27.69 5.70 2.99
C GLN A 162 28.54 6.38 1.92
N LEU A 163 29.81 6.63 2.24
CA LEU A 163 30.76 7.28 1.33
C LEU A 163 31.51 6.27 0.48
N SER A 164 31.71 6.60 -0.80
CA SER A 164 32.69 5.90 -1.63
C SER A 164 34.10 6.11 -1.09
N SER A 165 34.97 5.11 -1.28
CA SER A 165 36.34 5.19 -0.78
C SER A 165 37.13 6.30 -1.49
N GLU A 166 37.94 7.02 -0.72
CA GLU A 166 38.79 8.08 -1.25
C GLU A 166 39.84 7.52 -2.21
N GLN A 167 40.40 6.35 -1.87
CA GLN A 167 41.38 5.65 -2.71
C GLN A 167 40.81 5.27 -4.08
N TYR A 168 39.52 4.88 -4.17
CA TYR A 168 38.89 4.58 -5.45
C TYR A 168 38.76 5.83 -6.33
N SER A 169 38.36 6.96 -5.74
CA SER A 169 38.27 8.24 -6.45
C SER A 169 39.64 8.67 -6.99
N GLN A 170 40.70 8.58 -6.18
CA GLN A 170 42.07 8.88 -6.61
C GLN A 170 42.57 7.97 -7.74
N ARG A 171 42.23 6.68 -7.73
CA ARG A 171 42.66 5.72 -8.76
C ARG A 171 41.92 5.87 -10.09
N THR A 172 40.64 6.22 -10.05
CA THR A 172 39.77 6.24 -11.25
C THR A 172 39.55 7.64 -11.82
N GLY A 173 39.81 8.69 -11.04
CA GLY A 173 39.44 10.06 -11.38
C GLY A 173 37.95 10.34 -11.24
N ASN A 174 37.13 9.35 -10.82
CA ASN A 174 35.71 9.56 -10.61
C ASN A 174 35.46 10.39 -9.33
N PRO A 175 34.49 11.32 -9.34
CA PRO A 175 34.11 12.06 -8.13
C PRO A 175 33.63 11.11 -7.03
N ARG A 176 33.75 11.55 -5.77
CA ARG A 176 33.24 10.79 -4.63
C ARG A 176 31.73 10.73 -4.65
N LYS A 177 31.18 9.66 -4.11
CA LYS A 177 29.74 9.42 -4.00
C LYS A 177 29.34 9.26 -2.54
N CYS A 178 28.15 9.72 -2.21
CA CYS A 178 27.52 9.51 -0.91
C CYS A 178 26.13 8.92 -1.12
N VAL A 179 25.81 7.85 -0.42
CA VAL A 179 24.50 7.19 -0.50
C VAL A 179 23.77 7.32 0.83
N THR A 180 22.62 7.98 0.84
CA THR A 180 21.76 8.04 2.03
C THR A 180 21.13 6.67 2.32
N PRO A 181 20.72 6.38 3.57
CA PRO A 181 20.06 5.11 3.90
C PRO A 181 18.74 4.86 3.16
N ASP A 182 18.09 5.89 2.62
CA ASP A 182 16.93 5.76 1.73
C ASP A 182 17.29 5.52 0.24
N GLY A 183 18.57 5.30 -0.07
CA GLY A 183 19.05 4.84 -1.38
C GLY A 183 19.27 5.93 -2.43
N ARG A 184 19.39 7.19 -2.03
CA ARG A 184 19.74 8.30 -2.93
C ARG A 184 21.25 8.49 -2.97
N GLU A 185 21.81 8.47 -4.17
CA GLU A 185 23.23 8.67 -4.44
C GLU A 185 23.47 10.12 -4.89
N PHE A 186 24.39 10.79 -4.21
CA PHE A 186 24.86 12.13 -4.52
C PHE A 186 26.31 12.06 -4.99
N THR A 187 26.64 12.77 -6.06
CA THR A 187 28.01 12.87 -6.59
C THR A 187 28.62 14.19 -6.13
N GLN A 188 29.85 14.16 -5.62
CA GLN A 188 30.56 15.36 -5.19
C GLN A 188 30.71 16.34 -6.36
N GLY A 189 30.20 17.56 -6.18
CA GLY A 189 30.25 18.62 -7.20
C GLY A 189 29.16 18.55 -8.27
N GLU A 190 28.23 17.58 -8.20
CA GLU A 190 27.03 17.56 -9.05
C GLU A 190 25.79 17.95 -8.22
N GLU A 191 24.81 18.57 -8.87
CA GLU A 191 23.51 18.88 -8.26
C GLU A 191 22.55 17.69 -8.33
N GLY A 192 21.73 17.54 -7.29
CA GLY A 192 20.68 16.54 -7.22
C GLY A 192 21.19 15.13 -6.91
N TRP A 193 20.28 14.15 -7.02
CA TRP A 193 20.55 12.76 -6.67
C TRP A 193 20.10 11.78 -7.76
N LYS A 194 20.68 10.59 -7.74
CA LYS A 194 20.31 9.45 -8.58
C LYS A 194 19.95 8.26 -7.68
N LYS A 195 19.05 7.39 -8.13
CA LYS A 195 18.76 6.16 -7.39
C LYS A 195 20.02 5.29 -7.38
N ALA A 196 20.47 4.87 -6.20
CA ALA A 196 21.62 3.98 -6.09
C ALA A 196 21.33 2.67 -6.83
N VAL A 197 22.20 2.30 -7.75
CA VAL A 197 22.21 0.99 -8.44
C VAL A 197 23.20 0.16 -7.65
N GLY A 198 22.70 -0.85 -6.93
CA GLY A 198 23.36 -1.44 -5.76
C GLY A 198 24.84 -1.82 -5.89
N GLY A 199 25.52 -1.77 -4.75
CA GLY A 199 26.76 -2.50 -4.44
C GLY A 199 26.47 -3.64 -3.48
#